data_AF-A0A317ABR6-F1
#
_entry.id   AF-A0A317ABR6-F1
#
_cell.length_a   1.000
_cell.length_b   1.000
_cell.length_c   1.000
_cell.angle_alpha   90.00
_cell.angle_beta   90.00
_cell.angle_gamma   90.00
#
_symmetry.space_group_name_H-M   'P 1'
#
loop_
_entity.id
_entity.type
_entity.pdbx_description
1 polymer ?
#
loop_
_entity_poly.entity_id
_entity_poly.type
_entity_poly.pdbx_seq_one_letter_code
_entity_poly.pdbx_strand_id
1 'polypeptide(L)'
;MDEEREELDEEMMDDIDEAIEVAEEEPGQGEGPEPKKLSKIQKACLEFCIALLNHRITRREYDSPLVCALAVLGVKEDGWKGPEQYPPILSAVIKIARFMVVQKGLEMSGPEEDSGDETDDDLDDSAYESGPSQRRRPKGCLQLVQKMMDRFMVRGSHSPMQWMLDLRTYGLKIHYNTTTVRNNQLSGS
;
A
#
# COMPACT_ATOMS: atom_id res chain seq x y z
N MET A 1 27.59 12.32 10.15
CA MET A 1 26.88 11.72 11.30
C MET A 1 25.36 11.70 11.07
N ASP A 2 24.89 11.75 9.82
CA ASP A 2 23.46 11.71 9.50
C ASP A 2 23.09 10.53 8.58
N GLU A 3 24.06 9.94 7.85
CA GLU A 3 23.83 8.80 6.95
C GLU A 3 23.71 7.45 7.70
N GLU A 4 24.49 7.22 8.76
CA GLU A 4 24.38 6.01 9.61
C GLU A 4 23.02 5.90 10.32
N ARG A 5 22.30 7.02 10.49
CA ARG A 5 20.98 7.04 11.15
C ARG A 5 19.85 6.65 10.20
N GLU A 6 20.06 6.82 8.89
CA GLU A 6 19.12 6.36 7.85
C GLU A 6 19.36 4.89 7.49
N GLU A 7 20.61 4.40 7.52
CA GLU A 7 20.92 2.98 7.26
C GLU A 7 20.39 2.04 8.37
N LEU A 8 20.40 2.48 9.63
CA LEU A 8 19.82 1.73 10.76
C LEU A 8 18.28 1.63 10.71
N ASP A 9 17.61 2.52 9.96
CA ASP A 9 16.16 2.48 9.75
C ASP A 9 15.77 1.47 8.63
N GLU A 10 16.71 1.08 7.75
CA GLU A 10 16.52 0.04 6.73
C GLU A 10 16.87 -1.37 7.25
N GLU A 11 18.00 -1.54 7.96
CA GLU A 11 18.44 -2.88 8.42
C GLU A 11 17.54 -3.50 9.49
N MET A 12 16.88 -2.72 10.36
CA MET A 12 16.00 -3.25 11.40
C MET A 12 14.53 -3.40 10.99
N MET A 13 14.20 -3.17 9.71
CA MET A 13 12.87 -3.46 9.17
C MET A 13 12.66 -4.97 8.91
N ASP A 14 13.75 -5.76 8.86
CA ASP A 14 13.72 -7.18 8.49
C ASP A 14 13.41 -8.13 9.67
N ASP A 15 13.62 -7.72 10.93
CA ASP A 15 13.54 -8.63 12.09
C ASP A 15 12.10 -8.81 12.68
N ILE A 16 11.05 -8.31 12.04
CA ILE A 16 9.65 -8.43 12.52
C ILE A 16 8.76 -9.27 11.58
N ASP A 17 9.32 -9.87 10.53
CA ASP A 17 8.58 -10.79 9.66
C ASP A 17 8.67 -12.28 10.10
N GLU A 18 9.43 -12.60 11.15
CA GLU A 18 9.65 -13.98 11.63
C GLU A 18 8.69 -14.42 12.76
N ALA A 19 7.37 -14.23 12.55
CA ALA A 19 6.36 -14.81 13.45
C ALA A 19 5.01 -15.09 12.74
N ILE A 20 5.05 -15.61 11.52
CA ILE A 20 3.87 -16.28 10.92
C ILE A 20 4.25 -17.74 10.74
N GLU A 21 3.73 -18.56 11.66
CA GLU A 21 3.94 -20.00 11.70
C GLU A 21 3.53 -20.70 10.39
N VAL A 22 4.34 -21.70 10.08
CA VAL A 22 4.40 -22.55 8.91
C VAL A 22 3.06 -23.27 8.64
N ALA A 23 2.50 -23.08 7.45
CA ALA A 23 1.65 -24.09 6.82
C ALA A 23 2.47 -24.72 5.69
N GLU A 24 3.00 -25.92 5.95
CA GLU A 24 3.67 -26.73 4.95
C GLU A 24 2.63 -27.18 3.90
N GLU A 25 2.69 -26.62 2.70
CA GLU A 25 2.05 -27.23 1.53
C GLU A 25 3.12 -27.94 0.69
N GLU A 26 2.94 -29.25 0.51
CA GLU A 26 3.74 -30.16 -0.29
C GLU A 26 3.92 -29.67 -1.76
N PRO A 27 5.04 -29.98 -2.43
CA PRO A 27 5.34 -29.46 -3.77
C PRO A 27 4.57 -30.22 -4.85
N GLY A 28 3.33 -29.83 -5.07
CA GLY A 28 2.56 -30.21 -6.25
C GLY A 28 2.98 -29.39 -7.47
N GLN A 29 3.52 -30.06 -8.49
CA GLN A 29 3.66 -29.49 -9.83
C GLN A 29 2.28 -29.02 -10.34
N GLY A 30 2.07 -27.72 -10.39
CA GLY A 30 0.87 -27.11 -10.94
C GLY A 30 1.25 -25.83 -11.67
N GLU A 31 0.79 -25.70 -12.92
CA GLU A 31 0.84 -24.46 -13.68
C GLU A 31 0.41 -23.29 -12.77
N GLY A 32 1.23 -22.23 -12.71
CA GLY A 32 0.99 -21.10 -11.83
C GLY A 32 -0.44 -20.57 -12.03
N PRO A 33 -1.15 -20.18 -10.96
CA PRO A 33 -2.52 -19.72 -11.08
C PRO A 33 -2.58 -18.50 -11.98
N GLU A 34 -3.24 -18.63 -13.13
CA GLU A 34 -3.67 -17.49 -13.95
C GLU A 34 -4.32 -16.45 -13.02
N PRO A 35 -3.96 -15.16 -13.14
CA PRO A 35 -4.44 -14.13 -12.25
C PRO A 35 -5.98 -14.02 -12.36
N LYS A 36 -6.69 -14.49 -11.33
CA LYS A 36 -8.15 -14.40 -11.24
C LYS A 36 -8.57 -12.94 -11.36
N LYS A 37 -9.25 -12.59 -12.45
CA LYS A 37 -9.83 -11.25 -12.66
C LYS A 37 -10.77 -10.92 -11.51
N LEU A 38 -10.67 -9.70 -10.97
CA LEU A 38 -11.54 -9.23 -9.89
C LEU A 38 -12.99 -9.15 -10.38
N SER A 39 -13.95 -9.56 -9.55
CA SER A 39 -15.37 -9.32 -9.81
C SER A 39 -15.70 -7.82 -9.79
N LYS A 40 -16.83 -7.43 -10.40
CA LYS A 40 -17.29 -6.02 -10.44
C LYS A 40 -17.33 -5.38 -9.04
N ILE A 41 -17.83 -6.10 -8.04
CA ILE A 41 -17.91 -5.60 -6.66
C ILE A 41 -16.51 -5.44 -6.04
N GLN A 42 -15.60 -6.39 -6.26
CA GLN A 42 -14.23 -6.29 -5.76
C GLN A 42 -13.49 -5.11 -6.38
N LYS A 43 -13.71 -4.83 -7.67
CA LYS A 43 -13.15 -3.64 -8.35
C LYS A 43 -13.67 -2.35 -7.72
N ALA A 44 -14.98 -2.25 -7.47
CA ALA A 44 -15.58 -1.09 -6.82
C ALA A 44 -15.06 -0.89 -5.38
N CYS A 45 -14.93 -1.97 -4.60
CA CYS A 45 -14.33 -1.92 -3.26
C CYS A 45 -12.87 -1.47 -3.32
N LEU A 46 -12.09 -1.98 -4.27
CA LEU A 46 -10.71 -1.59 -4.47
C LEU A 46 -10.60 -0.10 -4.81
N GLU A 47 -11.44 0.40 -5.72
CA GLU A 47 -11.49 1.82 -6.06
C GLU A 47 -11.84 2.70 -4.87
N PHE A 48 -12.82 2.28 -4.08
CA PHE A 48 -13.17 2.95 -2.84
C PHE A 48 -12.00 3.00 -1.85
N CYS A 49 -11.31 1.88 -1.62
CA CYS A 49 -10.13 1.84 -0.75
C CYS A 49 -8.99 2.75 -1.27
N ILE A 50 -8.75 2.78 -2.58
CA ILE A 50 -7.76 3.66 -3.20
C ILE A 50 -8.16 5.13 -3.03
N ALA A 51 -9.45 5.46 -3.13
CA ALA A 51 -9.94 6.81 -2.89
C ALA A 51 -9.73 7.24 -1.42
N LEU A 52 -9.96 6.34 -0.46
CA LEU A 52 -9.67 6.59 0.96
C LEU A 52 -8.17 6.85 1.20
N LEU A 53 -7.29 6.04 0.61
CA LEU A 53 -5.84 6.18 0.73
C LEU A 53 -5.33 7.47 0.08
N ASN A 54 -5.95 7.92 -1.02
CA ASN A 54 -5.60 9.14 -1.73
C ASN A 54 -6.24 10.42 -1.14
N HIS A 55 -6.96 10.32 -0.03
CA HIS A 55 -7.53 11.50 0.62
C HIS A 55 -6.40 12.39 1.19
N ARG A 56 -6.53 13.73 1.06
CA ARG A 56 -5.55 14.68 1.60
C ARG A 56 -6.02 15.30 2.91
N ILE A 57 -5.27 15.05 3.97
CA ILE A 57 -5.43 15.63 5.30
C ILE A 57 -4.81 17.03 5.28
N THR A 58 -5.66 18.07 5.30
CA THR A 58 -5.19 19.46 5.24
C THR A 58 -5.25 20.15 6.59
N ARG A 59 -6.42 20.15 7.25
CA ARG A 59 -6.64 20.90 8.49
C ARG A 59 -6.67 20.01 9.72
N ARG A 60 -7.48 18.94 9.69
CA ARG A 60 -7.72 18.08 10.85
C ARG A 60 -7.64 16.63 10.42
N GLU A 61 -6.93 15.83 11.21
CA GLU A 61 -6.71 14.41 10.90
C GLU A 61 -8.03 13.63 10.79
N TYR A 62 -9.00 13.98 11.65
CA TYR A 62 -10.34 13.36 11.68
C TYR A 62 -11.26 13.78 10.54
N ASP A 63 -10.85 14.69 9.65
CA ASP A 63 -11.58 14.89 8.41
C ASP A 63 -11.39 13.68 7.48
N SER A 64 -10.35 12.85 7.69
CA SER A 64 -10.14 11.61 6.95
C SER A 64 -10.95 10.44 7.53
N PRO A 65 -11.88 9.84 6.75
CA PRO A 65 -12.64 8.67 7.21
C PRO A 65 -11.76 7.48 7.56
N LEU A 66 -10.65 7.29 6.82
CA LEU A 66 -9.71 6.21 7.09
C LEU A 66 -8.99 6.41 8.43
N VAL A 67 -8.57 7.63 8.74
CA VAL A 67 -7.95 7.94 10.04
C VAL A 67 -8.95 7.75 11.18
N CYS A 68 -10.20 8.17 11.00
CA CYS A 68 -11.26 7.93 12.00
C CYS A 68 -11.48 6.43 12.26
N ALA A 69 -11.59 5.62 11.20
CA ALA A 69 -11.74 4.17 11.33
C ALA A 69 -10.54 3.55 12.06
N LEU A 70 -9.32 3.99 11.72
CA LEU A 70 -8.10 3.52 12.38
C LEU A 70 -8.08 3.91 13.86
N ALA A 71 -8.46 5.14 14.22
CA ALA A 71 -8.49 5.59 15.60
C ALA A 71 -9.42 4.72 16.47
N VAL A 72 -10.56 4.29 15.92
CA VAL A 72 -11.46 3.34 16.59
C VAL A 72 -10.79 1.99 16.84
N LEU A 73 -9.95 1.51 15.91
CA LEU A 73 -9.14 0.31 16.13
C LEU A 73 -8.11 0.47 17.25
N GLY A 74 -7.83 1.71 17.70
CA GLY A 74 -6.96 2.00 18.85
C GLY A 74 -7.64 1.85 20.20
N VAL A 75 -8.95 1.63 20.26
CA VAL A 75 -9.72 1.49 21.50
C VAL A 75 -9.68 0.04 22.00
N LYS A 76 -9.72 -0.14 23.32
CA LYS A 76 -9.91 -1.41 24.05
C LYS A 76 -10.94 -1.20 25.17
N GLU A 77 -11.42 -2.28 25.80
CA GLU A 77 -12.49 -2.22 26.81
C GLU A 77 -12.22 -1.20 27.93
N ASP A 78 -10.98 -1.19 28.45
CA ASP A 78 -10.56 -0.30 29.54
C ASP A 78 -9.70 0.90 29.07
N GLY A 79 -9.90 1.38 27.85
CA GLY A 79 -9.27 2.62 27.36
C GLY A 79 -8.58 2.48 26.01
N TRP A 80 -7.30 2.85 25.93
CA TRP A 80 -6.56 2.92 24.66
C TRP A 80 -5.48 1.83 24.57
N LYS A 81 -5.28 1.30 23.36
CA LYS A 81 -4.18 0.38 23.04
C LYS A 81 -2.84 1.09 23.25
N GLY A 82 -1.91 0.37 23.86
CA GLY A 82 -0.57 0.88 24.14
C GLY A 82 0.37 0.84 22.93
N PRO A 83 1.60 1.36 23.09
CA PRO A 83 2.62 1.38 22.04
C PRO A 83 3.02 -0.01 21.53
N GLU A 84 2.73 -1.09 22.27
CA GLU A 84 3.01 -2.46 21.82
C GLU A 84 1.89 -3.08 20.99
N GLN A 85 0.67 -2.54 21.08
CA GLN A 85 -0.53 -3.19 20.55
C GLN A 85 -1.06 -2.51 19.30
N TYR A 86 -0.92 -1.18 19.22
CA TYR A 86 -1.49 -0.42 18.12
C TYR A 86 -0.58 -0.33 16.87
N PRO A 87 0.74 -0.11 16.99
CA PRO A 87 1.64 -0.10 15.82
C PRO A 87 1.65 -1.39 14.98
N PRO A 88 1.48 -2.61 15.54
CA PRO A 88 1.29 -3.82 14.73
C PRO A 88 0.02 -3.74 13.85
N ILE A 89 -1.09 -3.21 14.38
CA ILE A 89 -2.33 -3.00 13.62
C ILE A 89 -2.07 -2.02 12.45
N LEU A 90 -1.39 -0.90 12.72
CA LEU A 90 -1.03 0.07 11.67
C LEU A 90 -0.14 -0.58 10.61
N SER A 91 0.84 -1.40 11.02
CA SER A 91 1.73 -2.12 10.10
C SER A 91 0.95 -3.07 9.19
N ALA A 92 -0.01 -3.82 9.74
CA ALA A 92 -0.87 -4.70 8.94
C ALA A 92 -1.69 -3.91 7.91
N VAL A 93 -2.29 -2.78 8.30
CA VAL A 93 -3.04 -1.93 7.37
C VAL A 93 -2.13 -1.34 6.29
N ILE A 94 -0.92 -0.90 6.64
CA ILE A 94 0.08 -0.41 5.67
C ILE A 94 0.43 -1.51 4.65
N LYS A 95 0.68 -2.75 5.09
CA LYS A 95 0.96 -3.88 4.22
C LYS A 95 -0.21 -4.16 3.26
N ILE A 96 -1.44 -4.21 3.78
CA ILE A 96 -2.65 -4.40 2.98
C ILE A 96 -2.84 -3.25 1.97
N ALA A 97 -2.63 -2.00 2.38
CA ALA A 97 -2.76 -0.84 1.51
C ALA A 97 -1.76 -0.90 0.35
N ARG A 98 -0.51 -1.29 0.60
CA ARG A 98 0.50 -1.50 -0.45
C ARG A 98 0.08 -2.58 -1.43
N PHE A 99 -0.45 -3.70 -0.94
CA PHE A 99 -0.98 -4.75 -1.80
C PHE A 99 -2.16 -4.25 -2.66
N MET A 100 -3.09 -3.49 -2.09
CA MET A 100 -4.20 -2.87 -2.83
C MET A 100 -3.71 -1.97 -3.96
N VAL A 101 -2.65 -1.18 -3.74
CA VAL A 101 -2.05 -0.34 -4.79
C VAL A 101 -1.46 -1.17 -5.93
N VAL A 102 -0.78 -2.27 -5.61
CA VAL A 102 -0.26 -3.22 -6.62
C VAL A 102 -1.40 -3.84 -7.42
N GLN A 103 -2.43 -4.35 -6.74
CA GLN A 103 -3.62 -4.92 -7.39
C GLN A 103 -4.33 -3.90 -8.28
N LYS A 104 -4.41 -2.63 -7.86
CA LYS A 104 -5.00 -1.56 -8.67
C LYS A 104 -4.14 -1.24 -9.89
N GLY A 105 -2.82 -1.29 -9.78
CA GLY A 105 -1.90 -1.12 -10.91
C GLY A 105 -2.05 -2.24 -11.93
N LEU A 106 -2.15 -3.50 -11.47
CA LEU A 106 -2.37 -4.66 -12.33
C LEU A 106 -3.70 -4.56 -13.07
N GLU A 107 -4.78 -4.23 -12.35
CA GLU A 107 -6.11 -4.03 -12.94
C GLU A 107 -6.12 -2.93 -14.01
N MET A 108 -5.40 -1.82 -13.80
CA MET A 108 -5.27 -0.75 -14.81
C MET A 108 -4.35 -1.12 -15.99
N SER A 109 -3.47 -2.11 -15.83
CA SER A 109 -2.55 -2.56 -16.88
C SER A 109 -3.08 -3.72 -17.70
N GLY A 110 -4.22 -4.30 -17.29
CA GLY A 110 -4.88 -5.36 -18.04
C GLY A 110 -5.22 -4.90 -19.46
N PRO A 111 -5.29 -5.82 -20.44
CA PRO A 111 -5.71 -5.47 -21.79
C PRO A 111 -7.10 -4.84 -21.66
N GLU A 112 -7.21 -3.56 -22.05
CA GLU A 112 -8.51 -2.96 -22.32
C GLU A 112 -9.25 -3.96 -23.20
N GLU A 113 -10.41 -4.45 -22.73
CA GLU A 113 -11.26 -5.26 -23.58
C GLU A 113 -11.49 -4.42 -24.82
N ASP A 114 -10.88 -4.90 -25.91
CA ASP A 114 -11.08 -4.48 -27.29
C ASP A 114 -12.56 -4.12 -27.42
N SER A 115 -12.85 -2.82 -27.37
CA SER A 115 -14.15 -2.32 -27.72
C SER A 115 -14.34 -2.76 -29.16
N GLY A 116 -15.10 -3.83 -29.34
CA GLY A 116 -15.46 -4.36 -30.65
C GLY A 116 -16.09 -3.24 -31.46
N ASP A 117 -15.24 -2.56 -32.22
CA ASP A 117 -15.64 -1.72 -33.32
C ASP A 117 -15.65 -2.67 -34.51
N GLU A 118 -16.80 -3.31 -34.73
CA GLU A 118 -17.09 -3.92 -36.01
C GLU A 118 -17.19 -2.79 -37.04
N THR A 119 -16.05 -2.36 -37.56
CA THR A 119 -16.01 -1.59 -38.81
C THR A 119 -16.14 -2.57 -39.96
N ASP A 120 -17.37 -2.97 -40.23
CA ASP A 120 -17.80 -3.27 -41.60
C ASP A 120 -18.10 -1.91 -42.23
N ASP A 121 -17.12 -1.30 -42.90
CA ASP A 121 -17.36 -0.19 -43.82
C ASP A 121 -16.31 -0.21 -44.93
N ASP A 122 -16.85 -0.28 -46.14
CA ASP A 122 -16.20 -0.46 -47.42
C ASP A 122 -15.17 0.63 -47.80
N LEU A 123 -14.15 0.20 -48.54
CA LEU A 123 -13.47 0.90 -49.65
C LEU A 123 -13.30 2.43 -49.56
N ASP A 124 -12.07 2.89 -49.26
CA ASP A 124 -11.56 4.10 -49.93
C ASP A 124 -10.01 4.12 -50.04
N ASP A 125 -9.56 4.40 -51.27
CA ASP A 125 -8.16 4.48 -51.71
C ASP A 125 -7.72 5.95 -51.60
N SER A 126 -7.03 6.31 -50.51
CA SER A 126 -6.23 7.54 -50.51
C SER A 126 -4.90 7.34 -49.79
N ALA A 127 -3.86 7.29 -50.61
CA ALA A 127 -2.47 7.46 -50.21
C ALA A 127 -2.25 8.86 -49.59
N TYR A 128 -1.24 8.95 -48.73
CA TYR A 128 -0.60 10.15 -48.15
C TYR A 128 -1.38 10.90 -47.02
N GLU A 129 -1.23 10.41 -45.78
CA GLU A 129 -0.59 11.13 -44.67
C GLU A 129 -0.68 10.26 -43.40
N SER A 130 0.33 9.43 -43.18
CA SER A 130 0.49 8.75 -41.89
C SER A 130 1.07 9.74 -40.87
N GLY A 131 0.20 10.56 -40.26
CA GLY A 131 0.50 11.18 -38.98
C GLY A 131 0.74 10.08 -37.92
N PRO A 132 1.61 10.27 -36.92
CA PRO A 132 1.87 9.23 -35.94
C PRO A 132 0.61 9.01 -35.11
N SER A 133 -0.15 7.96 -35.43
CA SER A 133 -1.10 7.35 -34.50
C SER A 133 -0.36 7.14 -33.20
N GLN A 134 -0.65 7.96 -32.20
CA GLN A 134 -0.25 7.73 -30.82
C GLN A 134 -0.97 6.46 -30.36
N ARG A 135 -0.46 5.31 -30.80
CA ARG A 135 -0.65 4.03 -30.12
C ARG A 135 -0.23 4.31 -28.70
N ARG A 136 -1.20 4.57 -27.82
CA ARG A 136 -0.97 4.80 -26.40
C ARG A 136 -0.23 3.57 -25.92
N ARG A 137 1.09 3.71 -25.77
CA ARG A 137 1.93 2.66 -25.19
C ARG A 137 1.25 2.28 -23.88
N PRO A 138 0.88 1.00 -23.68
CA PRO A 138 0.31 0.56 -22.42
C PRO A 138 1.25 1.03 -21.31
N LYS A 139 0.75 1.84 -20.38
CA LYS A 139 1.54 2.26 -19.22
C LYS A 139 1.87 0.97 -18.47
N GLY A 140 3.16 0.69 -18.27
CA GLY A 140 3.55 -0.51 -17.55
C GLY A 140 2.92 -0.50 -16.16
N CYS A 141 2.44 -1.66 -15.69
CA CYS A 141 1.86 -1.83 -14.34
C CYS A 141 2.72 -1.15 -13.27
N LEU A 142 4.03 -1.37 -13.31
CA LEU A 142 4.99 -0.78 -12.37
C LEU A 142 4.95 0.75 -12.37
N GLN A 143 4.81 1.40 -13.52
CA GLN A 143 4.72 2.87 -13.59
C GLN A 143 3.41 3.39 -12.97
N LEU A 144 2.31 2.64 -13.09
CA LEU A 144 1.04 2.98 -12.46
C LEU A 144 1.11 2.83 -10.94
N VAL A 145 1.71 1.73 -10.47
CA VAL A 145 1.98 1.50 -9.04
C VAL A 145 2.86 2.61 -8.47
N GLN A 146 4.00 2.90 -9.11
CA GLN A 146 4.92 3.94 -8.67
C GLN A 146 4.21 5.30 -8.55
N LYS A 147 3.41 5.66 -9.56
CA LYS A 147 2.64 6.90 -9.55
C LYS A 147 1.66 6.99 -8.38
N MET A 148 1.02 5.88 -8.01
CA MET A 148 0.13 5.83 -6.85
C MET A 148 0.92 5.91 -5.54
N MET A 149 2.05 5.21 -5.47
CA MET A 149 2.94 5.24 -4.31
C MET A 149 3.44 6.65 -4.01
N ASP A 150 4.01 7.33 -5.00
CA ASP A 150 4.55 8.69 -4.84
C ASP A 150 3.46 9.71 -4.49
N ARG A 151 2.22 9.46 -4.93
CA ARG A 151 1.10 10.37 -4.69
C ARG A 151 0.59 10.31 -3.26
N PHE A 152 0.43 9.12 -2.69
CA PHE A 152 -0.30 8.98 -1.43
C PHE A 152 0.23 7.89 -0.48
N MET A 153 1.30 7.17 -0.81
CA MET A 153 1.88 6.13 0.08
C MET A 153 3.17 6.56 0.79
N VAL A 154 3.71 7.73 0.45
CA VAL A 154 4.96 8.27 1.02
C VAL A 154 4.71 9.38 2.03
N ARG A 155 5.69 9.64 2.90
CA ARG A 155 5.70 10.82 3.78
C ARG A 155 5.76 12.11 2.96
N GLY A 156 5.11 13.17 3.45
CA GLY A 156 4.98 14.46 2.74
C GLY A 156 3.78 14.54 1.79
N SER A 157 3.05 13.43 1.58
CA SER A 157 1.85 13.41 0.72
C SER A 157 0.62 14.06 1.37
N HIS A 158 0.66 14.27 2.70
CA HIS A 158 -0.50 14.64 3.51
C HIS A 158 -1.65 13.64 3.39
N SER A 159 -1.37 12.35 3.19
CA SER A 159 -2.38 11.29 3.13
C SER A 159 -2.54 10.55 4.46
N PRO A 160 -3.58 9.72 4.62
CA PRO A 160 -3.68 8.78 5.74
C PRO A 160 -2.47 7.85 5.90
N MET A 161 -1.74 7.55 4.82
CA MET A 161 -0.53 6.74 4.89
C MET A 161 0.56 7.44 5.68
N GLN A 162 0.74 8.74 5.50
CA GLN A 162 1.67 9.50 6.31
C GLN A 162 1.33 9.40 7.80
N TRP A 163 0.05 9.59 8.15
CA TRP A 163 -0.41 9.45 9.53
C TRP A 163 -0.11 8.06 10.12
N MET A 164 -0.43 6.99 9.37
CA MET A 164 -0.12 5.62 9.80
C MET A 164 1.38 5.37 9.97
N LEU A 165 2.20 5.85 9.04
CA LEU A 165 3.65 5.68 9.06
C LEU A 165 4.28 6.43 10.25
N ASP A 166 3.87 7.67 10.49
CA ASP A 166 4.40 8.50 11.58
C ASP A 166 4.02 7.92 12.94
N LEU A 167 2.77 7.52 13.12
CA LEU A 167 2.30 6.94 14.37
C LEU A 167 2.94 5.56 14.66
N ARG A 168 3.13 4.73 13.62
CA ARG A 168 3.85 3.46 13.74
C ARG A 168 5.31 3.68 14.18
N THR A 169 6.02 4.58 13.52
CA THR A 169 7.42 4.91 13.86
C THR A 169 7.52 5.50 15.27
N TYR A 170 6.56 6.34 15.67
CA TYR A 170 6.52 6.89 17.02
C TYR A 170 6.32 5.80 18.09
N GLY A 171 5.38 4.87 17.87
CA GLY A 171 5.15 3.74 18.77
C GLY A 171 6.40 2.86 18.94
N LEU A 172 7.09 2.56 17.83
CA LEU A 172 8.36 1.84 17.87
C LEU A 172 9.42 2.60 18.68
N LYS A 173 9.57 3.92 18.47
CA LYS A 173 10.51 4.74 19.25
C LYS A 173 10.24 4.68 20.75
N ILE A 174 8.97 4.63 21.17
CA ILE A 174 8.62 4.47 22.59
C ILE A 174 9.05 3.08 23.09
N HIS A 175 8.74 2.02 22.33
CA HIS A 175 9.12 0.65 22.69
C HIS A 175 10.63 0.53 22.91
N TYR A 176 11.43 0.99 21.94
CA TYR A 176 12.90 0.94 22.04
C TYR A 176 13.42 1.73 23.25
N ASN A 177 13.02 3.00 23.39
CA ASN A 177 13.51 3.83 24.49
C ASN A 177 13.10 3.29 25.87
N THR A 178 11.91 2.70 26.00
CA THR A 178 11.43 2.13 27.27
C THR A 178 12.17 0.85 27.64
N THR A 179 12.48 0.00 26.65
CA THR A 179 13.23 -1.26 26.84
C THR A 179 14.69 -1.00 27.20
N THR A 180 15.35 -0.02 26.56
CA THR A 180 16.74 0.36 26.88
C THR A 180 16.86 0.95 28.29
N VAL A 181 15.91 1.78 28.72
CA VAL A 181 15.91 2.35 30.09
C VAL A 181 15.69 1.25 31.15
N ARG A 182 14.87 0.23 30.87
CA ARG A 182 14.67 -0.90 31.79
C ARG A 182 15.93 -1.74 31.97
N ASN A 183 16.67 -2.02 30.89
CA ASN A 183 17.88 -2.84 30.95
C ASN A 183 19.02 -2.14 31.71
N ASN A 184 19.14 -0.81 31.59
CA ASN A 184 20.16 -0.05 32.32
C ASN A 184 19.88 0.08 33.84
N GLN A 185 18.65 -0.17 34.30
CA GLN A 185 18.32 -0.19 35.73
C GLN A 185 18.57 -1.55 36.39
N LEU A 186 18.60 -2.65 35.61
CA LEU A 186 18.83 -4.01 36.13
C LEU A 186 20.31 -4.41 36.19
N SER A 187 21.19 -3.74 35.45
CA SER A 187 22.66 -3.99 35.50
C SER A 187 23.41 -3.14 36.53
N GLY A 188 22.70 -2.30 37.29
CA GLY A 188 23.28 -1.36 38.26
C GLY A 188 23.00 -1.71 39.73
N SER A 189 22.54 -2.93 40.03
CA SER A 189 22.27 -3.43 41.39
C SER A 189 23.12 -4.65 41.73
#